data_AF-A0A9W9BXN1-F1
#
_entry.id   AF-A0A9W9BXN1-F1
#
_cell.length_a   1.000
_cell.length_b   1.000
_cell.length_c   1.000
_cell.angle_alpha   90.00
_cell.angle_beta   90.00
_cell.angle_gamma   90.00
#
_symmetry.space_group_name_H-M   'P 1'
#
loop_
_entity.id
_entity.type
_entity.pdbx_description
1 polymer ?
#
loop_
_entity_poly.entity_id
_entity_poly.type
_entity_poly.pdbx_seq_one_letter_code
_entity_poly.pdbx_strand_id
1 'polypeptide(L)'
;MGKMTLAFPWFEAVSGHKIEPQCLTCPTLFTVCAEWLVVCDYINARLSQVEWELERPEVFRSKGDMIESSLNRLLTWRRLLPVFREMVEETLEQSIPAAVRLTKLASKHDKEAEIFDDVREDYERVKRLLGELQNRVGRLSDHIDSELSIQNANQSLEENHSLARLSWLATIFIPATFIAGLFSMSNDLTAQLTTFKVYFSVALPTTALIMLFVWALNSKYWKDWRTKREKNKLEASAATEKSKLKSKG
;
A
#
# COMPACT_ATOMS: atom_id res chain seq x y z
N MET A 1 52.68 -60.51 26.24
CA MET A 1 51.37 -59.84 26.07
C MET A 1 51.45 -58.49 26.77
N GLY A 2 51.32 -57.31 26.16
CA GLY A 2 51.21 -56.90 24.76
C GLY A 2 51.54 -55.41 24.72
N LYS A 3 52.52 -55.02 23.92
CA LYS A 3 52.81 -53.61 23.57
C LYS A 3 52.69 -53.50 22.07
N MET A 4 51.50 -53.18 21.58
CA MET A 4 51.22 -52.87 20.18
C MET A 4 49.93 -52.04 20.14
N THR A 5 50.05 -50.75 20.43
CA THR A 5 49.13 -49.76 19.86
C THR A 5 49.96 -48.90 18.93
N LEU A 6 49.60 -49.01 17.65
CA LEU A 6 50.27 -48.44 16.50
C LEU A 6 50.25 -46.92 16.58
N ALA A 7 51.42 -46.30 16.76
CA ALA A 7 51.61 -44.91 16.40
C ALA A 7 51.73 -44.85 14.87
N PHE A 8 50.67 -44.39 14.21
CA PHE A 8 50.63 -44.32 12.74
C PHE A 8 51.50 -43.15 12.24
N PRO A 9 52.41 -43.38 11.27
CA PRO A 9 53.45 -42.41 10.88
C PRO A 9 52.97 -41.24 10.01
N TRP A 10 51.74 -41.26 9.48
CA TRP A 10 51.16 -40.11 8.77
C TRP A 10 50.46 -39.11 9.70
N PHE A 11 50.21 -39.50 10.95
CA PHE A 11 50.00 -38.56 12.02
C PHE A 11 51.36 -38.19 12.59
N GLU A 12 52.20 -37.55 11.77
CA GLU A 12 53.17 -36.63 12.34
C GLU A 12 52.36 -35.71 13.26
N ALA A 13 52.74 -35.65 14.53
CA ALA A 13 52.19 -34.68 15.45
C ALA A 13 52.53 -33.31 14.88
N VAL A 14 51.64 -32.78 14.03
CA VAL A 14 51.70 -31.43 13.49
C VAL A 14 51.84 -30.57 14.72
N SER A 15 53.04 -30.01 14.89
CA SER A 15 53.39 -29.11 15.98
C SER A 15 52.23 -28.13 16.13
N GLY A 16 51.43 -28.33 17.19
CA GLY A 16 50.09 -27.77 17.28
C GLY A 16 50.16 -26.25 17.26
N HIS A 17 50.05 -25.66 16.07
CA HIS A 17 49.66 -24.28 15.94
C HIS A 17 48.24 -24.23 16.47
N LYS A 18 48.10 -23.71 17.70
CA LYS A 18 46.78 -23.37 18.25
C LYS A 18 46.18 -22.40 17.25
N ILE A 19 45.20 -22.86 16.46
CA ILE A 19 44.45 -21.99 15.58
C ILE A 19 43.77 -20.99 16.50
N GLU A 20 44.23 -19.75 16.42
CA GLU A 20 43.67 -18.65 17.18
C GLU A 20 42.21 -18.52 16.74
N PRO A 21 41.23 -18.69 17.65
CA PRO A 21 39.79 -18.76 17.29
C PRO A 21 39.31 -17.52 16.54
N GLN A 22 40.05 -16.43 16.69
CA GLN A 22 39.84 -15.13 16.08
C GLN A 22 40.10 -15.10 14.57
N CYS A 23 41.01 -15.95 14.09
CA CYS A 23 41.30 -16.11 12.67
C CYS A 23 40.06 -16.60 11.90
N LEU A 24 39.14 -17.27 12.59
CA LEU A 24 37.84 -17.68 12.05
C LEU A 24 36.76 -16.62 12.30
N THR A 25 36.71 -16.03 13.50
CA THR A 25 35.61 -15.12 13.87
C THR A 25 35.61 -13.81 13.09
N CYS A 26 36.76 -13.13 12.95
CA CYS A 26 36.79 -11.82 12.28
C CYS A 26 36.37 -11.90 10.81
N PRO A 27 36.88 -12.84 9.98
CA PRO A 27 36.45 -12.97 8.58
C PRO A 27 34.97 -13.32 8.45
N THR A 28 34.41 -14.12 9.36
CA THR A 28 32.98 -14.44 9.32
C THR A 28 32.10 -13.22 9.57
N LEU A 29 32.47 -12.36 10.53
CA LEU A 29 31.76 -11.11 10.80
C LEU A 29 31.84 -10.14 9.61
N PHE A 30 33.02 -9.95 9.01
CA PHE A 30 33.15 -9.13 7.81
C PHE A 30 32.35 -9.69 6.62
N THR A 31 32.33 -11.01 6.46
CA THR A 31 31.53 -11.66 5.40
C THR A 31 30.04 -11.41 5.61
N VAL A 32 29.53 -11.59 6.82
CA VAL A 32 28.12 -11.32 7.14
C VAL A 32 27.79 -9.84 6.93
N CYS A 33 28.70 -8.92 7.29
CA CYS A 33 28.52 -7.50 7.04
C CYS A 33 28.45 -7.18 5.54
N ALA A 34 29.31 -7.79 4.72
CA ALA A 34 29.28 -7.66 3.28
C ALA A 34 27.94 -8.16 2.67
N GLU A 35 27.42 -9.29 3.15
CA GLU A 35 26.11 -9.79 2.74
C GLU A 35 24.98 -8.80 3.11
N TRP A 36 25.05 -8.16 4.28
CA TRP A 36 24.09 -7.12 4.64
C TRP A 36 24.14 -5.90 3.72
N LEU A 37 25.33 -5.48 3.30
CA LEU A 37 25.47 -4.39 2.32
C LEU A 37 24.84 -4.77 0.97
N VAL A 38 25.03 -6.01 0.51
CA VAL A 38 24.38 -6.52 -0.70
C VAL A 38 22.86 -6.51 -0.55
N VAL A 39 22.34 -6.89 0.62
CA VAL A 39 20.91 -6.82 0.93
C VAL A 39 20.42 -5.36 0.87
N CYS A 40 21.15 -4.40 1.43
CA CYS A 40 20.80 -2.98 1.34
C CYS A 40 20.70 -2.51 -0.11
N ASP A 41 21.69 -2.83 -0.94
CA ASP A 41 21.71 -2.45 -2.36
C ASP A 41 20.57 -3.10 -3.14
N TYR A 42 20.29 -4.37 -2.86
CA TYR A 42 19.16 -5.08 -3.46
C TYR A 42 17.81 -4.42 -3.11
N ILE A 43 17.59 -4.11 -1.83
CA ILE A 43 16.37 -3.43 -1.37
C ILE A 43 16.26 -2.06 -2.03
N ASN A 44 17.36 -1.32 -2.11
CA ASN A 44 17.39 0.00 -2.74
C ASN A 44 16.99 -0.08 -4.23
N ALA A 45 17.54 -1.04 -4.98
CA ALA A 45 17.19 -1.28 -6.37
C ALA A 45 15.71 -1.67 -6.53
N ARG A 46 15.19 -2.54 -5.65
CA ARG A 46 13.78 -2.96 -5.68
C ARG A 46 12.83 -1.82 -5.32
N LEU A 47 13.17 -1.00 -4.34
CA LEU A 47 12.38 0.15 -3.97
C LEU A 47 12.34 1.18 -5.10
N SER A 48 13.47 1.40 -5.76
CA SER A 48 13.56 2.28 -6.93
C SER A 48 12.73 1.76 -8.11
N GLN A 49 12.64 0.44 -8.28
CA GLN A 49 11.73 -0.16 -9.27
C GLN A 49 10.26 0.14 -8.95
N VAL A 50 9.84 -0.04 -7.70
CA VAL A 50 8.46 0.23 -7.27
C VAL A 50 8.13 1.72 -7.40
N GLU A 51 9.06 2.60 -7.05
CA GLU A 51 8.92 4.04 -7.20
C GLU A 51 8.75 4.45 -8.67
N TRP A 52 9.54 3.86 -9.59
CA TRP A 52 9.38 4.10 -11.03
C TRP A 52 8.04 3.59 -11.57
N GLU A 53 7.57 2.44 -11.08
CA GLU A 53 6.25 1.90 -11.42
C GLU A 53 5.14 2.87 -10.95
N LEU A 54 5.31 3.52 -9.79
CA LEU A 54 4.36 4.49 -9.23
C LEU A 54 4.36 5.86 -9.92
N GLU A 55 5.53 6.36 -10.34
CA GLU A 55 5.67 7.67 -11.01
C GLU A 55 4.92 7.78 -12.36
N ARG A 56 4.38 6.69 -12.90
CA ARG A 56 3.62 6.65 -14.16
C ARG A 56 2.12 6.47 -13.94
N PRO A 57 1.41 7.48 -13.38
CA PRO A 57 0.02 7.34 -12.93
C PRO A 57 -0.96 6.96 -14.05
N GLU A 58 -0.69 7.30 -15.31
CA GLU A 58 -1.59 7.00 -16.43
C GLU A 58 -1.60 5.51 -16.81
N VAL A 59 -0.44 4.85 -16.76
CA VAL A 59 -0.31 3.40 -16.98
C VAL A 59 -0.68 2.64 -15.71
N PHE A 60 -0.34 3.22 -14.55
CA PHE A 60 -0.69 2.69 -13.23
C PHE A 60 -2.21 2.53 -13.10
N ARG A 61 -3.01 3.55 -13.41
CA ARG A 61 -4.48 3.51 -13.35
C ARG A 61 -5.14 2.52 -14.33
N SER A 62 -4.50 2.18 -15.44
CA SER A 62 -5.07 1.30 -16.47
C SER A 62 -4.92 -0.19 -16.16
N LYS A 63 -3.97 -0.58 -15.31
CA LYS A 63 -3.63 -1.99 -15.02
C LYS A 63 -3.71 -2.26 -13.52
N GLY A 64 -4.93 -2.33 -12.98
CA GLY A 64 -5.19 -2.57 -11.55
C GLY A 64 -4.41 -3.73 -10.93
N ASP A 65 -4.26 -4.85 -11.66
CA ASP A 65 -3.53 -6.03 -11.17
C ASP A 65 -2.03 -5.75 -10.92
N MET A 66 -1.42 -4.85 -11.70
CA MET A 66 -0.01 -4.47 -11.49
C MET A 66 0.15 -3.60 -10.25
N ILE A 67 -0.82 -2.72 -9.97
CA ILE A 67 -0.85 -1.88 -8.77
C ILE A 67 -0.84 -2.74 -7.51
N GLU A 68 -1.75 -3.72 -7.45
CA GLU A 68 -1.89 -4.58 -6.28
C GLU A 68 -0.58 -5.37 -6.03
N SER A 69 0.07 -5.83 -7.09
CA SER A 69 1.35 -6.54 -6.99
C SER A 69 2.49 -5.67 -6.45
N SER A 70 2.63 -4.43 -6.92
CA SER A 70 3.69 -3.50 -6.50
C SER A 70 3.43 -2.96 -5.10
N LEU A 71 2.17 -2.71 -4.75
CA LEU A 71 1.73 -2.30 -3.41
C LEU A 71 1.98 -3.42 -2.39
N ASN A 72 1.65 -4.66 -2.72
CA ASN A 72 1.92 -5.81 -1.85
C ASN A 72 3.43 -6.01 -1.62
N ARG A 73 4.26 -5.81 -2.66
CA ARG A 73 5.73 -5.84 -2.53
C ARG A 73 6.22 -4.73 -1.61
N LEU A 74 5.70 -3.51 -1.72
CA LEU A 74 6.07 -2.39 -0.84
C LEU A 74 5.70 -2.67 0.62
N LEU A 75 4.48 -3.14 0.87
CA LEU A 75 4.00 -3.51 2.21
C LEU A 75 4.84 -4.63 2.83
N THR A 76 5.32 -5.56 2.00
CA THR A 76 6.23 -6.63 2.43
C THR A 76 7.57 -6.03 2.90
N TRP A 77 8.18 -5.13 2.12
CA TRP A 77 9.42 -4.44 2.54
C TRP A 77 9.23 -3.55 3.77
N ARG A 78 8.06 -2.90 3.90
CA ARG A 78 7.68 -2.13 5.10
C ARG A 78 7.69 -2.99 6.36
N ARG A 79 7.32 -4.27 6.25
CA ARG A 79 7.31 -5.23 7.35
C ARG A 79 8.68 -5.86 7.61
N LEU A 80 9.49 -6.08 6.57
CA LEU A 80 10.79 -6.76 6.67
C LEU A 80 11.93 -5.84 7.15
N LEU A 81 11.96 -4.58 6.73
CA LEU A 81 13.03 -3.64 7.08
C LEU A 81 13.23 -3.44 8.60
N PRO A 82 12.16 -3.31 9.42
CA PRO A 82 12.30 -3.24 10.88
C PRO A 82 12.96 -4.49 11.46
N VAL A 83 12.59 -5.68 10.96
CA VAL A 83 13.15 -6.96 11.43
C VAL A 83 14.62 -7.06 11.07
N PHE A 84 15.02 -6.63 9.87
CA PHE A 84 16.42 -6.61 9.48
C PHE A 84 17.25 -5.63 10.33
N ARG A 85 16.67 -4.46 10.66
CA ARG A 85 17.31 -3.47 11.52
C ARG A 85 17.51 -4.03 12.93
N GLU A 86 16.51 -4.70 13.48
CA GLU A 86 16.56 -5.34 14.79
C GLU A 86 17.63 -6.44 14.84
N MET A 87 17.71 -7.31 13.83
CA MET A 87 18.76 -8.33 13.76
C MET A 87 20.18 -7.73 13.71
N VAL A 88 20.38 -6.67 12.95
CA VAL A 88 21.67 -5.94 12.89
C VAL A 88 21.99 -5.28 14.22
N GLU A 89 20.97 -4.71 14.89
CA GLU A 89 21.08 -4.11 16.22
C GLU A 89 21.43 -5.15 17.30
N GLU A 90 20.78 -6.30 17.31
CA GLU A 90 21.12 -7.44 18.19
C GLU A 90 22.54 -7.94 17.93
N THR A 91 22.97 -7.98 16.67
CA THR A 91 24.33 -8.38 16.29
C THR A 91 25.37 -7.43 16.90
N LEU A 92 25.13 -6.12 16.83
CA LEU A 92 25.98 -5.07 17.41
C LEU A 92 26.05 -5.13 18.93
N GLU A 93 24.91 -5.33 19.59
CA GLU A 93 24.80 -5.25 21.04
C GLU A 93 25.24 -6.55 21.75
N GLN A 94 24.99 -7.70 21.13
CA GLN A 94 25.16 -9.00 21.80
C GLN A 94 26.27 -9.83 21.15
N SER A 95 26.23 -10.03 19.84
CA SER A 95 27.10 -11.00 19.17
C SER A 95 28.56 -10.53 19.06
N ILE A 96 28.78 -9.24 18.73
CA ILE A 96 30.14 -8.68 18.60
C ILE A 96 30.82 -8.61 19.97
N PRO A 97 30.19 -8.10 21.04
CA PRO A 97 30.79 -8.13 22.38
C PRO A 97 31.04 -9.56 22.89
N ALA A 98 30.15 -10.52 22.59
CA ALA A 98 30.37 -11.92 22.92
C ALA A 98 31.58 -12.50 22.17
N ALA A 99 31.69 -12.22 20.86
CA ALA A 99 32.83 -12.61 20.04
C ALA A 99 34.14 -12.04 20.59
N VAL A 100 34.18 -10.75 20.92
CA VAL A 100 35.35 -10.09 21.54
C VAL A 100 35.74 -10.76 22.86
N ARG A 101 34.77 -11.12 23.72
CA ARG A 101 35.05 -11.78 25.01
C ARG A 101 35.63 -13.19 24.84
N LEU A 102 35.08 -13.99 23.93
CA LEU A 102 35.55 -15.35 23.64
C LEU A 102 36.96 -15.34 23.02
N THR A 103 37.21 -14.34 22.18
CA THR A 103 38.46 -14.08 21.48
C THR A 103 39.57 -13.54 22.40
N LYS A 104 39.27 -12.58 23.29
CA LYS A 104 40.23 -12.02 24.28
C LYS A 104 40.73 -13.06 25.28
N LEU A 105 39.96 -14.12 25.53
CA LEU A 105 40.42 -15.24 26.37
C LEU A 105 41.50 -16.08 25.68
N ALA A 106 41.59 -16.00 24.34
CA ALA A 106 42.51 -16.79 23.53
C ALA A 106 43.82 -16.06 23.16
N SER A 107 43.84 -14.72 23.14
CA SER A 107 45.01 -13.92 22.75
C SER A 107 45.30 -12.74 23.68
N LYS A 108 46.54 -12.25 23.62
CA LYS A 108 47.09 -11.17 24.43
C LYS A 108 47.45 -9.92 23.59
N HIS A 109 47.04 -9.86 22.32
CA HIS A 109 47.46 -8.82 21.38
C HIS A 109 46.47 -7.65 21.27
N ASP A 110 46.98 -6.41 21.40
CA ASP A 110 46.20 -5.16 21.32
C ASP A 110 45.58 -4.88 19.93
N LYS A 111 46.22 -5.36 18.84
CA LYS A 111 45.77 -5.13 17.45
C LYS A 111 44.38 -5.72 17.14
N GLU A 112 43.94 -6.68 17.95
CA GLU A 112 42.66 -7.36 17.74
C GLU A 112 41.49 -6.49 18.18
N ALA A 113 41.69 -5.68 19.22
CA ALA A 113 40.67 -4.75 19.68
C ALA A 113 40.31 -3.71 18.61
N GLU A 114 41.29 -3.29 17.81
CA GLU A 114 41.13 -2.37 16.68
C GLU A 114 40.28 -3.00 15.56
N ILE A 115 40.54 -4.27 15.20
CA ILE A 115 39.77 -4.97 14.15
C ILE A 115 38.29 -5.13 14.52
N PHE A 116 37.98 -5.42 15.79
CA PHE A 116 36.58 -5.50 16.22
C PHE A 116 35.88 -4.14 16.26
N ASP A 117 36.63 -3.05 16.43
CA ASP A 117 36.10 -1.69 16.37
C ASP A 117 35.73 -1.32 14.92
N ASP A 118 36.61 -1.66 13.96
CA ASP A 118 36.33 -1.50 12.52
C ASP A 118 35.08 -2.28 12.09
N VAL A 119 34.97 -3.56 12.50
CA VAL A 119 33.78 -4.38 12.23
C VAL A 119 32.53 -3.73 12.80
N ARG A 120 32.60 -3.23 14.04
CA ARG A 120 31.46 -2.56 14.69
C ARG A 120 31.04 -1.32 13.90
N GLU A 121 31.98 -0.49 13.47
CA GLU A 121 31.68 0.71 12.66
C GLU A 121 30.96 0.35 11.35
N ASP A 122 31.40 -0.73 10.68
CA ASP A 122 30.74 -1.22 9.47
C ASP A 122 29.29 -1.68 9.71
N TYR A 123 29.03 -2.39 10.81
CA TYR A 123 27.66 -2.77 11.18
C TYR A 123 26.80 -1.56 11.58
N GLU A 124 27.38 -0.54 12.23
CA GLU A 124 26.67 0.72 12.48
C GLU A 124 26.30 1.43 11.19
N ARG A 125 27.18 1.40 10.18
CA ARG A 125 26.88 1.93 8.85
C ARG A 125 25.72 1.19 8.20
N VAL A 126 25.71 -0.15 8.24
CA VAL A 126 24.59 -0.97 7.77
C VAL A 126 23.29 -0.60 8.50
N LYS A 127 23.32 -0.45 9.82
CA LYS A 127 22.14 -0.04 10.63
C LYS A 127 21.58 1.31 10.16
N ARG A 128 22.46 2.29 9.86
CA ARG A 128 22.04 3.60 9.34
C ARG A 128 21.38 3.46 7.96
N LEU A 129 21.97 2.70 7.04
CA LEU A 129 21.41 2.44 5.70
C LEU A 129 20.02 1.80 5.78
N LEU A 130 19.82 0.82 6.67
CA LEU A 130 18.49 0.22 6.88
C LEU A 130 17.48 1.24 7.41
N GLY A 131 17.90 2.12 8.31
CA GLY A 131 17.04 3.21 8.81
C GLY A 131 16.60 4.19 7.71
N GLU A 132 17.51 4.54 6.80
CA GLU A 132 17.20 5.38 5.64
C GLU A 132 16.22 4.68 4.69
N LEU A 133 16.43 3.38 4.41
CA LEU A 133 15.53 2.57 3.59
C LEU A 133 14.13 2.46 4.23
N GLN A 134 14.06 2.26 5.56
CA GLN A 134 12.79 2.23 6.30
C GLN A 134 12.03 3.55 6.16
N ASN A 135 12.71 4.69 6.32
CA ASN A 135 12.10 6.01 6.14
C ASN A 135 11.65 6.25 4.69
N ARG A 136 12.40 5.77 3.70
CA ARG A 136 12.01 5.88 2.29
C ARG A 136 10.77 5.03 1.97
N VAL A 137 10.71 3.79 2.44
CA VAL A 137 9.52 2.93 2.30
C VAL A 137 8.30 3.53 3.00
N GLY A 138 8.48 4.12 4.19
CA GLY A 138 7.40 4.82 4.90
C GLY A 138 6.80 5.94 4.06
N ARG A 139 7.63 6.86 3.55
CA ARG A 139 7.20 7.96 2.68
C ARG A 139 6.47 7.49 1.42
N LEU A 140 6.97 6.42 0.78
CA LEU A 140 6.34 5.86 -0.42
C LEU A 140 4.99 5.21 -0.10
N SER A 141 4.87 4.55 1.06
CA SER A 141 3.61 3.96 1.50
C SER A 141 2.56 5.02 1.78
N ASP A 142 2.92 6.09 2.49
CA ASP A 142 2.01 7.20 2.81
C ASP A 142 1.49 7.89 1.54
N HIS A 143 2.35 8.05 0.54
CA HIS A 143 1.96 8.61 -0.75
C HIS A 143 0.92 7.73 -1.44
N ILE A 144 1.16 6.42 -1.51
CA ILE A 144 0.23 5.45 -2.12
C ILE A 144 -1.09 5.39 -1.37
N ASP A 145 -1.08 5.35 -0.04
CA ASP A 145 -2.29 5.31 0.79
C ASP A 145 -3.16 6.55 0.51
N SER A 146 -2.55 7.71 0.31
CA SER A 146 -3.27 8.94 -0.05
C SER A 146 -3.92 8.86 -1.44
N GLU A 147 -3.22 8.31 -2.43
CA GLU A 147 -3.74 8.14 -3.78
C GLU A 147 -4.87 7.10 -3.84
N LEU A 148 -4.70 5.97 -3.14
CA LEU A 148 -5.71 4.92 -3.04
C LEU A 148 -6.97 5.43 -2.34
N SER A 149 -6.83 6.23 -1.29
CA SER A 149 -7.96 6.86 -0.60
C SER A 149 -8.75 7.79 -1.52
N ILE A 150 -8.07 8.60 -2.34
CA ILE A 150 -8.70 9.51 -3.32
C ILE A 150 -9.44 8.70 -4.39
N GLN A 151 -8.86 7.60 -4.87
CA GLN A 151 -9.50 6.73 -5.86
C GLN A 151 -10.75 6.06 -5.30
N ASN A 152 -10.65 5.48 -4.10
CA ASN A 152 -11.79 4.84 -3.43
C ASN A 152 -12.92 5.85 -3.18
N ALA A 153 -12.58 7.09 -2.81
CA ALA A 153 -13.56 8.16 -2.68
C ALA A 153 -14.28 8.44 -4.01
N ASN A 154 -13.54 8.56 -5.12
CA ASN A 154 -14.14 8.78 -6.44
C ASN A 154 -15.00 7.60 -6.91
N GLN A 155 -14.53 6.36 -6.74
CA GLN A 155 -15.31 5.17 -7.06
C GLN A 155 -16.60 5.10 -6.24
N SER A 156 -16.55 5.41 -4.94
CA SER A 156 -17.75 5.47 -4.10
C SER A 156 -18.75 6.54 -4.58
N LEU A 157 -18.29 7.64 -5.19
CA LEU A 157 -19.16 8.64 -5.80
C LEU A 157 -19.81 8.12 -7.09
N GLU A 158 -19.10 7.35 -7.91
CA GLU A 158 -19.65 6.71 -9.09
C GLU A 158 -20.68 5.62 -8.72
N GLU A 159 -20.39 4.81 -7.72
CA GLU A 159 -21.30 3.79 -7.19
C GLU A 159 -22.57 4.44 -6.62
N ASN A 160 -22.44 5.55 -5.88
CA ASN A 160 -23.59 6.34 -5.40
C ASN A 160 -24.50 6.83 -6.53
N HIS A 161 -23.96 7.17 -7.69
CA HIS A 161 -24.76 7.56 -8.85
C HIS A 161 -25.53 6.37 -9.44
N SER A 162 -24.94 5.18 -9.45
CA SER A 162 -25.61 3.97 -9.92
C SER A 162 -26.79 3.57 -9.02
N LEU A 163 -26.63 3.72 -7.70
CA LEU A 163 -27.69 3.49 -6.71
C LEU A 163 -28.83 4.51 -6.86
N ALA A 164 -28.51 5.79 -7.08
CA ALA A 164 -29.50 6.84 -7.25
C ALA A 164 -30.46 6.57 -8.42
N ARG A 165 -29.96 6.03 -9.54
CA ARG A 165 -30.79 5.69 -10.71
C ARG A 165 -31.76 4.53 -10.43
N LEU A 166 -31.30 3.50 -9.72
CA LEU A 166 -32.13 2.35 -9.38
C LEU A 166 -33.25 2.73 -8.39
N SER A 167 -32.91 3.48 -7.34
CA SER A 167 -33.88 3.98 -6.37
C SER A 167 -34.91 4.90 -7.04
N TRP A 168 -34.50 5.74 -7.98
CA TRP A 168 -35.42 6.59 -8.74
C TRP A 168 -36.45 5.78 -9.55
N LEU A 169 -36.01 4.69 -10.22
CA LEU A 169 -36.93 3.79 -10.93
C LEU A 169 -37.94 3.14 -9.96
N ALA A 170 -37.45 2.60 -8.84
CA ALA A 170 -38.31 1.97 -7.84
C ALA A 170 -39.36 2.94 -7.28
N THR A 171 -39.00 4.21 -7.07
CA THR A 171 -39.91 5.25 -6.57
C THR A 171 -41.08 5.51 -7.54
N ILE A 172 -40.87 5.31 -8.84
CA ILE A 172 -41.93 5.46 -9.87
C ILE A 172 -42.72 4.15 -10.03
N PHE A 173 -42.03 3.00 -10.04
CA PHE A 173 -42.64 1.70 -10.28
C PHE A 173 -43.51 1.23 -9.13
N ILE A 174 -43.08 1.41 -7.87
CA ILE A 174 -43.82 0.90 -6.70
C ILE A 174 -45.25 1.49 -6.64
N PRO A 175 -45.46 2.81 -6.76
CA PRO A 175 -46.81 3.37 -6.79
C PRO A 175 -47.60 2.97 -8.05
N ALA A 176 -46.95 2.92 -9.23
CA ALA A 176 -47.60 2.57 -10.48
C ALA A 176 -48.09 1.12 -10.50
N THR A 177 -47.29 0.19 -9.99
CA THR A 177 -47.65 -1.24 -9.84
C THR A 177 -48.78 -1.43 -8.84
N PHE A 178 -48.81 -0.64 -7.76
CA PHE A 178 -49.93 -0.65 -6.81
C PHE A 178 -51.26 -0.24 -7.46
N ILE A 179 -51.24 0.84 -8.26
CA ILE A 179 -52.41 1.31 -9.02
C ILE A 179 -52.87 0.25 -10.02
N ALA A 180 -51.94 -0.34 -10.77
CA ALA A 180 -52.25 -1.40 -11.73
C ALA A 180 -52.85 -2.65 -11.06
N GLY A 181 -52.31 -3.05 -9.90
CA GLY A 181 -52.85 -4.17 -9.10
C GLY A 181 -54.26 -3.90 -8.58
N LEU A 182 -54.52 -2.69 -8.07
CA LEU A 182 -55.86 -2.26 -7.64
C LEU A 182 -56.90 -2.37 -8.75
N PHE A 183 -56.53 -1.95 -9.97
CA PHE A 183 -57.41 -2.06 -11.14
C PHE A 183 -57.57 -3.48 -11.66
N SER A 184 -56.52 -4.31 -11.57
CA SER A 184 -56.58 -5.70 -12.05
C SER A 184 -57.49 -6.59 -11.21
N MET A 185 -57.79 -6.22 -9.95
CA MET A 185 -58.63 -7.00 -9.05
C MET A 185 -60.10 -6.53 -9.03
N SER A 186 -60.42 -5.36 -9.60
CA SER A 186 -61.79 -4.86 -9.66
C SER A 186 -62.58 -5.56 -10.78
N ASN A 187 -63.38 -6.56 -10.44
CA ASN A 187 -64.13 -7.38 -11.40
C ASN A 187 -65.50 -6.82 -11.81
N ASP A 188 -65.86 -5.60 -11.41
CA ASP A 188 -67.18 -5.00 -11.69
C ASP A 188 -67.07 -3.68 -12.48
N LEU A 189 -66.88 -3.80 -13.79
CA LEU A 189 -66.73 -2.66 -14.72
C LEU A 189 -68.06 -1.96 -15.04
N THR A 190 -69.21 -2.57 -14.74
CA THR A 190 -70.55 -2.11 -15.16
C THR A 190 -71.37 -1.40 -14.07
N ALA A 191 -71.08 -1.60 -12.78
CA ALA A 191 -71.82 -0.96 -11.68
C ALA A 191 -71.25 0.41 -11.24
N GLN A 192 -70.17 0.87 -11.88
CA GLN A 192 -69.29 1.91 -11.32
C GLN A 192 -68.96 3.08 -12.26
N LEU A 193 -69.81 3.45 -13.23
CA LEU A 193 -69.54 4.64 -14.06
C LEU A 193 -69.38 5.93 -13.23
N THR A 194 -70.04 6.02 -12.06
CA THR A 194 -69.85 7.08 -11.06
C THR A 194 -68.53 6.95 -10.31
N THR A 195 -68.12 5.74 -9.93
CA THR A 195 -66.80 5.49 -9.29
C THR A 195 -65.65 5.62 -10.27
N PHE A 196 -65.83 5.33 -11.56
CA PHE A 196 -64.85 5.53 -12.63
C PHE A 196 -64.55 7.02 -12.83
N LYS A 197 -65.56 7.90 -12.71
CA LYS A 197 -65.34 9.35 -12.66
C LYS A 197 -64.53 9.76 -11.43
N VAL A 198 -64.83 9.22 -10.25
CA VAL A 198 -64.06 9.50 -9.02
C VAL A 198 -62.62 8.98 -9.17
N TYR A 199 -62.43 7.81 -9.76
CA TYR A 199 -61.12 7.22 -9.99
C TYR A 199 -60.31 8.05 -11.00
N PHE A 200 -60.90 8.45 -12.13
CA PHE A 200 -60.24 9.33 -13.10
C PHE A 200 -59.87 10.68 -12.45
N SER A 201 -60.75 11.18 -11.57
CA SER A 201 -60.51 12.41 -10.80
C SER A 201 -59.40 12.28 -9.75
N VAL A 202 -59.05 11.07 -9.31
CA VAL A 202 -57.96 10.83 -8.32
C VAL A 202 -56.67 10.38 -9.01
N ALA A 203 -56.76 9.60 -10.09
CA ALA A 203 -55.62 9.13 -10.86
C ALA A 203 -54.90 10.28 -11.60
N LEU A 204 -55.63 11.25 -12.16
CA LEU A 204 -55.04 12.42 -12.81
C LEU A 204 -54.19 13.28 -11.85
N PRO A 205 -54.69 13.70 -10.67
CA PRO A 205 -53.88 14.47 -9.74
C PRO A 205 -52.77 13.64 -9.12
N THR A 206 -52.96 12.33 -8.93
CA THR A 206 -51.90 11.46 -8.40
C THR A 206 -50.76 11.29 -9.41
N THR A 207 -51.07 11.07 -10.68
CA THR A 207 -50.06 11.01 -11.75
C THR A 207 -49.42 12.38 -11.99
N ALA A 208 -50.20 13.46 -11.97
CA ALA A 208 -49.68 14.82 -12.05
C ALA A 208 -48.76 15.14 -10.87
N LEU A 209 -49.11 14.74 -9.63
CA LEU A 209 -48.26 14.92 -8.45
C LEU A 209 -46.95 14.15 -8.59
N ILE A 210 -46.98 12.89 -9.01
CA ILE A 210 -45.77 12.08 -9.22
C ILE A 210 -44.90 12.72 -10.32
N MET A 211 -45.50 13.17 -11.42
CA MET A 211 -44.79 13.82 -12.52
C MET A 211 -44.17 15.15 -12.08
N LEU A 212 -44.88 15.94 -11.28
CA LEU A 212 -44.42 17.23 -10.74
C LEU A 212 -43.32 17.02 -9.69
N PHE A 213 -43.42 15.99 -8.86
CA PHE A 213 -42.40 15.60 -7.89
C PHE A 213 -41.11 15.15 -8.59
N VAL A 214 -41.23 14.31 -9.62
CA VAL A 214 -40.11 13.87 -10.46
C VAL A 214 -39.47 15.06 -11.19
N TRP A 215 -40.27 15.94 -11.77
CA TRP A 215 -39.77 17.14 -12.44
C TRP A 215 -39.07 18.10 -11.48
N ALA A 216 -39.61 18.29 -10.27
CA ALA A 216 -39.01 19.14 -9.24
C ALA A 216 -37.66 18.60 -8.75
N LEU A 217 -37.58 17.29 -8.48
CA LEU A 217 -36.33 16.64 -8.08
C LEU A 217 -35.28 16.70 -9.20
N ASN A 218 -35.68 16.41 -10.44
CA ASN A 218 -34.78 16.43 -11.58
C ASN A 218 -34.32 17.85 -11.92
N SER A 219 -35.21 18.85 -11.86
CA SER A 219 -34.89 20.27 -12.08
C SER A 219 -33.83 20.79 -11.09
N LYS A 220 -33.94 20.41 -9.82
CA LYS A 220 -32.97 20.78 -8.79
C LYS A 220 -31.61 20.13 -9.06
N TYR A 221 -31.59 18.84 -9.39
CA TYR A 221 -30.37 18.10 -9.72
C TYR A 221 -29.69 18.62 -10.99
N TRP A 222 -30.46 18.93 -12.03
CA TRP A 222 -29.94 19.43 -13.30
C TRP A 222 -29.38 20.85 -13.21
N LYS A 223 -29.99 21.73 -12.40
CA LYS A 223 -29.48 23.07 -12.16
C LYS A 223 -28.17 23.03 -11.37
N ASP A 224 -28.09 22.21 -10.33
CA ASP A 224 -26.90 22.11 -9.49
C ASP A 224 -25.71 21.49 -10.24
N TRP A 225 -25.94 20.49 -11.09
CA TRP A 225 -24.89 19.94 -11.95
C TRP A 225 -24.35 20.97 -12.95
N ARG A 226 -25.22 21.79 -13.55
CA ARG A 226 -24.80 22.80 -14.54
C ARG A 226 -23.93 23.88 -13.93
N THR A 227 -24.31 24.41 -12.76
CA THR A 227 -23.56 25.45 -12.07
C THR A 227 -22.20 24.94 -11.57
N LYS A 228 -22.12 23.69 -11.08
CA LYS A 228 -20.86 23.07 -10.66
C LYS A 228 -19.90 22.89 -11.83
N ARG A 229 -20.42 22.51 -13.01
CA ARG A 229 -19.61 22.33 -14.22
C ARG A 229 -19.05 23.65 -14.75
N GLU A 230 -19.79 24.75 -14.62
CA GLU A 230 -19.30 26.08 -15.01
C GLU A 230 -18.22 26.60 -14.05
N LYS A 231 -18.38 26.41 -12.74
CA LYS A 231 -17.36 26.79 -11.75
C LYS A 231 -16.03 26.06 -11.97
N ASN A 232 -16.06 24.74 -12.16
CA ASN A 232 -14.84 23.96 -12.39
C ASN A 232 -14.11 24.36 -13.69
N LYS A 233 -14.86 24.77 -14.73
CA LYS A 233 -14.25 25.29 -15.97
C LYS A 233 -13.56 26.64 -15.77
N LEU A 234 -14.15 27.52 -14.98
CA LEU A 234 -13.57 28.83 -14.66
C LEU A 234 -12.31 28.69 -13.80
N GLU A 235 -12.33 27.80 -12.81
CA GLU A 235 -11.17 27.51 -11.96
C GLU A 235 -10.01 26.88 -12.74
N ALA A 236 -10.32 25.92 -13.64
CA ALA A 236 -9.31 25.34 -14.54
C ALA A 236 -8.71 26.39 -15.48
N SER A 237 -9.53 27.29 -16.04
CA SER A 237 -9.05 28.37 -16.91
C SER A 237 -8.14 29.34 -16.15
N ALA A 238 -8.51 29.72 -14.92
CA ALA A 238 -7.70 30.59 -14.07
C ALA A 238 -6.38 29.93 -13.61
N ALA A 239 -6.37 28.63 -13.33
CA ALA A 239 -5.15 27.90 -12.98
C ALA A 239 -4.18 27.81 -14.18
N THR A 240 -4.71 27.62 -15.39
CA THR A 240 -3.93 27.56 -16.63
C THR A 240 -3.34 28.93 -17.00
N GLU A 241 -4.04 30.02 -16.67
CA GLU A 241 -3.55 31.38 -16.88
C GLU A 241 -2.45 31.75 -15.88
N LYS A 242 -2.60 31.37 -14.61
CA LYS A 242 -1.58 31.56 -13.57
C LYS A 242 -0.28 30.80 -13.84
N SER A 243 -0.36 29.58 -14.37
CA SER A 243 0.84 28.80 -14.72
C SER A 243 1.61 29.42 -15.90
N LYS A 244 0.90 29.98 -16.90
CA LYS A 244 1.53 30.70 -18.03
C LYS A 244 2.22 32.00 -17.61
N LEU A 245 1.66 32.73 -16.63
CA LEU A 245 2.27 33.95 -16.10
C LEU A 245 3.55 33.64 -15.31
N LYS A 246 3.58 32.55 -14.54
CA LYS A 246 4.76 32.14 -13.76
C LYS A 246 5.91 31.58 -14.62
N SER A 247 5.63 31.15 -15.85
CA SER A 247 6.65 30.66 -16.79
C SER A 247 7.31 31.77 -17.63
N LYS A 248 6.79 33.00 -17.58
CA LYS A 248 7.27 34.14 -18.39
C LYS A 248 8.05 35.20 -17.59
N GLY A 249 8.09 35.10 -16.27
CA GLY A 249 8.94 35.91 -15.38
C GLY A 249 10.03 35.05 -14.79
#